data_AF-A0A953DR33-F1
#
_entry.id   AF-A0A953DR33-F1
#
_cell.length_a   1.000
_cell.length_b   1.000
_cell.length_c   1.000
_cell.angle_alpha   90.00
_cell.angle_beta   90.00
_cell.angle_gamma   90.00
#
_symmetry.space_group_name_H-M   'P 1'
#
loop_
_entity.id
_entity.type
_entity.pdbx_description
1 polymer ?
#
loop_
_entity_poly.entity_id
_entity_poly.type
_entity_poly.pdbx_seq_one_letter_code
_entity_poly.pdbx_strand_id
1 'polypeptide(L)'
;MNQLRKNVFLLALFAVLAGALGLYGWFGVLKGEEQERARAKAQARFVPLSGAAPEYVRIVLSHPGGSTTVERQGDAWWIVAPVDAPVDPLVMDTVKSQLDTLELSTVIEEHPTPEDLQRYGLASPAFTVQVTTRPKGGGAKQTYTLEGGGENTFDGSIYVRRSGDPRVYAAPGGVRFNLLRTTLDLRDKQVMKVPVKEVRRVEVTSPRHKVVLEREGRKWRMLEPEATDADAQAVSQFLGGLANERARTFLDDGPGAREQAGLDKPLVEATFTPEKGEPIHLSLGRPEDGPDAGRDALVLMRREGDRTVLAEVDFKATAALDPDPATLRDRSVLAFEKDRVARIEFLKGGSTIVVERELVDGGSLENWRVVAPGKGPAKKFKMTSVLWTLGSLKALQVHDAHPKNWARWGLDRPEQEARLYDSSGNLLAALAVGKPVDGKPDVRYARGTRDQVVEMSTERLVDLPTSLDDVLDLNRAPVADAGAR
;
A
#
# COMPACT_ATOMS: atom_id res chain seq x y z
N MET A 1 40.00 -66.53 17.08
CA MET A 1 39.04 -65.41 17.00
C MET A 1 37.66 -65.95 17.39
N ASN A 2 37.10 -65.55 18.53
CA ASN A 2 35.81 -66.06 19.02
C ASN A 2 34.70 -65.80 17.98
N GLN A 3 33.77 -66.75 17.83
CA GLN A 3 32.62 -66.67 16.90
C GLN A 3 31.93 -65.30 16.93
N LEU A 4 31.78 -64.70 18.12
CA LEU A 4 31.21 -63.37 18.30
C LEU A 4 31.92 -62.27 17.49
N ARG A 5 33.26 -62.27 17.43
CA ARG A 5 34.04 -61.28 16.67
C ARG A 5 33.89 -61.44 15.16
N LYS A 6 33.71 -62.68 14.67
CA LYS A 6 33.43 -62.94 13.25
C LYS A 6 32.05 -62.43 12.87
N ASN A 7 31.04 -62.65 13.71
CA ASN A 7 29.67 -62.20 13.46
C ASN A 7 29.55 -60.67 13.52
N VAL A 8 30.24 -60.00 14.46
CA VAL A 8 30.30 -58.53 14.52
C VAL A 8 31.00 -57.93 13.30
N PHE A 9 32.10 -58.53 12.84
CA PHE A 9 32.78 -58.09 11.61
C PHE A 9 31.89 -58.27 10.37
N LEU A 10 31.17 -59.40 10.28
CA LEU A 10 30.24 -59.66 9.17
C LEU A 10 29.08 -58.65 9.18
N LEU A 11 28.50 -58.35 10.35
CA LEU A 11 27.46 -57.34 10.52
C LEU A 11 27.95 -55.94 10.14
N ALA A 12 29.17 -55.57 10.54
CA ALA A 12 29.76 -54.29 10.15
C ALA A 12 29.97 -54.21 8.62
N LEU A 13 30.43 -55.29 8.00
CA LEU A 13 30.59 -55.38 6.55
C LEU A 13 29.24 -55.25 5.83
N PHE A 14 28.20 -55.93 6.32
CA PHE A 14 26.84 -55.80 5.80
C PHE A 14 26.28 -54.38 5.95
N ALA A 15 26.52 -53.72 7.09
CA ALA A 15 26.09 -52.34 7.30
C ALA A 15 26.78 -51.35 6.34
N VAL A 16 28.08 -51.54 6.08
CA VAL A 16 28.83 -50.74 5.10
C VAL A 16 28.29 -50.99 3.68
N LEU A 17 28.03 -52.24 3.32
CA LEU A 17 27.49 -52.59 2.01
C LEU A 17 26.08 -52.02 1.80
N ALA A 18 25.22 -52.11 2.82
CA ALA A 18 23.89 -51.53 2.82
C ALA A 18 23.94 -50.00 2.73
N GLY A 19 24.87 -49.35 3.45
CA GLY A 19 25.10 -47.91 3.36
C GLY A 19 25.59 -47.47 1.96
N ALA A 20 26.51 -48.23 1.36
CA ALA A 20 27.01 -47.98 0.01
C ALA A 20 25.91 -48.17 -1.06
N LEU A 21 25.09 -49.21 -0.94
CA LEU A 21 23.92 -49.44 -1.82
C LEU A 21 22.85 -48.36 -1.62
N GLY A 22 22.61 -47.92 -0.38
CA GLY A 22 21.71 -46.81 -0.08
C GLY A 22 22.20 -45.49 -0.69
N LEU A 23 23.51 -45.20 -0.60
CA LEU A 23 24.12 -44.03 -1.23
C LEU A 23 24.09 -44.12 -2.77
N TYR A 24 24.32 -45.31 -3.34
CA TYR A 24 24.21 -45.53 -4.79
C TYR A 24 22.78 -45.36 -5.29
N GLY A 25 21.79 -45.93 -4.60
CA GLY A 25 20.37 -45.75 -4.91
C GLY A 25 19.92 -44.29 -4.79
N TRP A 26 20.40 -43.58 -3.75
CA TRP A 26 20.07 -42.17 -3.52
C TRP A 26 20.75 -41.22 -4.54
N PHE A 27 22.07 -41.32 -4.75
CA PHE A 27 22.81 -40.39 -5.62
C PHE A 27 22.83 -40.78 -7.09
N GLY A 28 22.83 -42.07 -7.41
CA GLY A 28 22.93 -42.57 -8.79
C GLY A 28 21.58 -42.65 -9.49
N VAL A 29 20.56 -43.20 -8.80
CA VAL A 29 19.25 -43.47 -9.41
C VAL A 29 18.26 -42.35 -9.09
N LEU A 30 17.95 -42.10 -7.81
CA LEU A 30 16.93 -41.12 -7.43
C LEU A 30 17.33 -39.70 -7.84
N LYS A 31 18.54 -39.25 -7.46
CA LYS A 31 19.03 -37.92 -7.81
C LYS A 31 19.34 -37.78 -9.31
N GLY A 32 19.71 -38.86 -9.99
CA GLY A 32 19.91 -38.89 -11.44
C GLY A 32 18.59 -38.69 -12.18
N GLU A 33 17.56 -39.46 -11.85
CA GLU A 33 16.21 -39.31 -12.41
C GLU A 33 15.61 -37.94 -12.12
N GLU A 34 15.80 -37.40 -10.91
CA GLU A 34 15.37 -36.03 -10.58
C GLU A 34 16.04 -34.99 -11.47
N GLN A 35 17.35 -35.12 -11.72
CA GLN A 35 18.08 -34.21 -12.60
C GLN A 35 17.66 -34.33 -14.06
N GLU A 36 17.44 -35.55 -14.57
CA GLU A 36 16.97 -35.76 -15.93
C GLU A 36 15.55 -35.21 -16.13
N ARG A 37 14.64 -35.48 -15.18
CA ARG A 37 13.29 -34.89 -15.18
C ARG A 37 13.34 -33.38 -15.11
N ALA A 38 14.20 -32.81 -14.28
CA ALA A 38 14.38 -31.35 -14.18
C ALA A 38 14.93 -30.76 -15.50
N ARG A 39 15.88 -31.42 -16.16
CA ARG A 39 16.42 -31.01 -17.47
C ARG A 39 15.37 -31.10 -18.57
N ALA A 40 14.64 -32.21 -18.64
CA ALA A 40 13.55 -32.40 -19.60
C ALA A 40 12.46 -31.32 -19.40
N LYS A 41 12.07 -31.08 -18.16
CA LYS A 41 11.13 -30.01 -17.79
C LYS A 41 11.64 -28.63 -18.17
N ALA A 42 12.93 -28.34 -17.93
CA ALA A 42 13.55 -27.07 -18.29
C ALA A 42 13.63 -26.85 -19.81
N GLN A 43 13.82 -27.91 -20.60
CA GLN A 43 13.83 -27.85 -22.07
C GLN A 43 12.42 -27.76 -22.67
N ALA A 44 11.43 -28.35 -22.02
CA ALA A 44 10.03 -28.28 -22.42
C ALA A 44 9.41 -26.90 -22.19
N ARG A 45 10.05 -25.98 -21.45
CA ARG A 45 9.54 -24.62 -21.27
C ARG A 45 9.51 -23.84 -22.58
N PHE A 46 8.55 -22.91 -22.69
CA PHE A 46 8.50 -21.98 -23.82
C PHE A 46 9.81 -21.22 -24.00
N VAL A 47 10.37 -20.69 -22.90
CA VAL A 47 11.74 -20.17 -22.85
C VAL A 47 12.63 -21.23 -22.19
N PRO A 48 13.44 -21.97 -22.96
CA PRO A 48 14.28 -23.02 -22.38
C PRO A 48 15.31 -22.45 -21.42
N LEU A 49 15.53 -23.19 -20.33
CA LEU A 49 16.53 -22.85 -19.34
C LEU A 49 17.76 -23.75 -19.53
N SER A 50 18.91 -23.12 -19.80
CA SER A 50 20.22 -23.79 -19.87
C SER A 50 21.13 -23.30 -18.74
N GLY A 51 20.60 -23.27 -17.51
CA GLY A 51 21.27 -22.73 -16.32
C GLY A 51 20.39 -21.76 -15.53
N ALA A 52 20.94 -20.60 -15.16
CA ALA A 52 20.18 -19.56 -14.47
C ALA A 52 19.06 -18.99 -15.36
N ALA A 53 17.94 -18.59 -14.74
CA ALA A 53 16.83 -17.96 -15.44
C ALA A 53 17.32 -16.69 -16.19
N PRO A 54 16.99 -16.56 -17.49
CA PRO A 54 17.43 -15.42 -18.28
C PRO A 54 16.67 -14.15 -17.87
N GLU A 55 17.20 -13.00 -18.25
CA GLU A 55 16.52 -11.73 -18.05
C GLU A 55 15.68 -11.38 -19.26
N TYR A 56 14.39 -11.10 -19.05
CA TYR A 56 13.52 -10.53 -20.07
C TYR A 56 13.95 -9.10 -20.40
N VAL A 57 14.10 -8.79 -21.68
CA VAL A 57 14.54 -7.47 -22.17
C VAL A 57 13.44 -6.78 -22.98
N ARG A 58 12.76 -7.55 -23.85
CA ARG A 58 11.69 -7.05 -24.71
C ARG A 58 10.63 -8.13 -24.87
N ILE A 59 9.37 -7.76 -24.80
CA ILE A 59 8.24 -8.65 -25.06
C ILE A 59 7.32 -7.93 -26.05
N VAL A 60 6.96 -8.62 -27.13
CA VAL A 60 5.98 -8.15 -28.12
C VAL A 60 4.77 -9.06 -28.02
N LEU A 61 3.63 -8.50 -27.65
CA LEU A 61 2.35 -9.21 -27.58
C LEU A 61 1.50 -8.72 -28.75
N SER A 62 1.13 -9.62 -29.65
CA SER A 62 0.33 -9.29 -30.82
C SER A 62 -0.93 -10.13 -30.88
N HIS A 63 -2.01 -9.52 -31.35
CA HIS A 63 -3.31 -10.12 -31.56
C HIS A 63 -3.98 -9.44 -32.78
N PRO A 64 -5.10 -9.95 -33.32
CA PRO A 64 -5.76 -9.35 -34.49
C PRO A 64 -6.13 -7.87 -34.33
N GLY A 65 -6.30 -7.40 -33.09
CA GLY A 65 -6.63 -6.01 -32.77
C GLY A 65 -5.43 -5.07 -32.60
N GLY A 66 -4.19 -5.56 -32.69
CA GLY A 66 -2.99 -4.73 -32.55
C GLY A 66 -1.78 -5.46 -31.97
N SER A 67 -0.69 -4.72 -31.82
CA SER A 67 0.55 -5.22 -31.20
C SER A 67 1.05 -4.22 -30.17
N THR A 68 1.50 -4.73 -29.02
CA THR A 68 2.14 -3.95 -27.96
C THR A 68 3.57 -4.44 -27.78
N THR A 69 4.52 -3.52 -27.88
CA THR A 69 5.91 -3.79 -27.50
C THR A 69 6.18 -3.18 -26.15
N VAL A 70 6.67 -4.01 -25.22
CA VAL A 70 7.22 -3.57 -23.94
C VAL A 70 8.72 -3.83 -23.87
N GLU A 71 9.46 -2.90 -23.28
CA GLU A 71 10.89 -3.00 -23.03
C GLU A 71 11.24 -2.65 -21.59
N ARG A 72 12.27 -3.32 -21.07
CA ARG A 72 12.83 -2.99 -19.76
C ARG A 72 13.73 -1.76 -19.88
N GLN A 73 13.41 -0.70 -19.14
CA GLN A 73 14.22 0.52 -19.01
C GLN A 73 14.59 0.70 -17.54
N GLY A 74 15.85 0.41 -17.20
CA GLY A 74 16.28 0.31 -15.80
C GLY A 74 15.53 -0.79 -15.06
N ASP A 75 14.82 -0.43 -14.00
CA ASP A 75 14.01 -1.36 -13.19
C ASP A 75 12.52 -1.38 -13.57
N ALA A 76 12.09 -0.51 -14.48
CA ALA A 76 10.70 -0.42 -14.92
C ALA A 76 10.50 -1.01 -16.32
N TRP A 77 9.26 -1.42 -16.62
CA TRP A 77 8.84 -1.79 -17.96
C TRP A 77 8.06 -0.64 -18.59
N TRP A 78 8.36 -0.38 -19.85
CA TRP A 78 7.74 0.67 -20.65
C TRP A 78 7.14 0.07 -21.91
N ILE A 79 5.93 0.49 -22.25
CA ILE A 79 5.38 0.36 -23.59
C ILE A 79 6.18 1.35 -24.45
N VAL A 80 6.79 0.83 -25.51
CA VAL A 80 7.55 1.63 -26.49
C VAL A 80 6.85 1.68 -27.85
N ALA A 81 5.81 0.85 -28.04
CA ALA A 81 4.89 0.91 -29.16
C ALA A 81 3.55 0.24 -28.76
N PRO A 82 2.39 0.79 -29.18
CA PRO A 82 2.24 1.96 -30.04
C PRO A 82 2.33 3.32 -29.30
N VAL A 83 2.41 3.31 -27.97
CA VAL A 83 2.50 4.50 -27.13
C VAL A 83 3.79 4.48 -26.31
N ASP A 84 4.25 5.64 -25.86
CA ASP A 84 5.32 5.76 -24.84
C ASP A 84 4.68 5.90 -23.46
N ALA A 85 4.61 4.81 -22.69
CA ALA A 85 3.93 4.80 -21.41
C ALA A 85 4.48 3.72 -20.45
N PRO A 86 4.40 3.93 -19.12
CA PRO A 86 4.75 2.90 -18.15
C PRO A 86 3.79 1.70 -18.22
N VAL A 87 4.32 0.51 -17.99
CA VAL A 87 3.56 -0.74 -17.84
C VAL A 87 3.15 -0.92 -16.38
N ASP A 88 1.94 -1.41 -16.13
CA ASP A 88 1.49 -1.82 -14.80
C ASP A 88 2.38 -2.98 -14.31
N PRO A 89 3.13 -2.80 -13.20
CA PRO A 89 4.10 -3.79 -12.75
C PRO A 89 3.46 -5.11 -12.35
N LEU A 90 2.24 -5.10 -11.80
CA LEU A 90 1.54 -6.32 -11.39
C LEU A 90 1.10 -7.13 -12.61
N VAL A 91 0.63 -6.45 -13.65
CA VAL A 91 0.28 -7.11 -14.93
C VAL A 91 1.53 -7.68 -15.58
N MET A 92 2.63 -6.92 -15.60
CA MET A 92 3.89 -7.40 -16.17
C MET A 92 4.46 -8.61 -15.41
N ASP A 93 4.37 -8.62 -14.08
CA ASP A 93 4.76 -9.77 -13.26
C ASP A 93 3.93 -11.01 -13.59
N THR A 94 2.62 -10.84 -13.81
CA THR A 94 1.73 -11.92 -14.22
C THR A 94 2.12 -12.49 -15.59
N VAL A 95 2.42 -11.62 -16.57
CA VAL A 95 2.88 -12.02 -17.91
C VAL A 95 4.20 -12.80 -17.81
N LYS A 96 5.20 -12.27 -17.10
CA LYS A 96 6.51 -12.96 -16.93
C LYS A 96 6.34 -14.30 -16.23
N SER A 97 5.55 -14.35 -15.15
CA SER A 97 5.28 -15.61 -14.44
C SER A 97 4.61 -16.63 -15.35
N GLN A 98 3.72 -16.20 -16.26
CA GLN A 98 3.13 -17.10 -17.23
C GLN A 98 4.17 -17.62 -18.23
N LEU A 99 5.07 -16.77 -18.71
CA LEU A 99 6.15 -17.15 -19.64
C LEU A 99 7.15 -18.12 -18.99
N ASP A 100 7.49 -17.89 -17.72
CA ASP A 100 8.44 -18.72 -16.97
C ASP A 100 7.90 -20.12 -16.67
N THR A 101 6.58 -20.24 -16.49
CA THR A 101 5.92 -21.49 -16.08
C THR A 101 5.26 -22.24 -17.25
N LEU A 102 5.18 -21.63 -18.43
CA LEU A 102 4.61 -22.28 -19.62
C LEU A 102 5.48 -23.44 -20.08
N GLU A 103 4.96 -24.65 -19.93
CA GLU A 103 5.56 -25.91 -20.38
C GLU A 103 4.82 -26.45 -21.59
N LEU A 104 5.58 -26.80 -22.64
CA LEU A 104 5.15 -27.37 -23.90
C LEU A 104 5.47 -28.87 -23.89
N SER A 105 4.74 -29.65 -23.09
CA SER A 105 5.00 -31.07 -22.88
C SER A 105 3.98 -32.00 -23.53
N THR A 106 2.76 -31.52 -23.79
CA THR A 106 1.70 -32.31 -24.42
C THR A 106 1.68 -32.06 -25.92
N VAL A 107 2.32 -32.94 -26.69
CA VAL A 107 2.30 -32.89 -28.16
C VAL A 107 0.95 -33.42 -28.67
N ILE A 108 0.32 -32.65 -29.56
CA ILE A 108 -0.93 -33.01 -30.23
C ILE A 108 -0.68 -33.45 -31.68
N GLU A 109 0.26 -32.78 -32.36
CA GLU A 109 0.65 -33.12 -33.72
C GLU A 109 2.16 -32.92 -33.87
N GLU A 110 2.87 -33.95 -34.34
CA GLU A 110 4.33 -33.94 -34.49
C GLU A 110 4.75 -33.25 -35.79
N HIS A 111 3.96 -33.44 -36.86
CA HIS A 111 4.28 -32.99 -38.21
C HIS A 111 3.04 -32.39 -38.89
N PRO A 112 2.58 -31.21 -38.44
CA PRO A 112 1.31 -30.65 -38.91
C PRO A 112 1.39 -30.26 -40.38
N THR A 113 0.36 -30.64 -41.13
CA THR A 113 0.10 -30.12 -42.48
C THR A 113 -0.48 -28.69 -42.41
N PRO A 114 -0.51 -27.93 -43.53
CA PRO A 114 -1.21 -26.65 -43.57
C PRO A 114 -2.69 -26.74 -43.13
N GLU A 115 -3.37 -27.82 -43.49
CA GLU A 115 -4.74 -28.11 -43.08
C GLU A 115 -4.85 -28.34 -41.57
N ASP A 116 -3.88 -29.02 -40.95
CA ASP A 116 -3.83 -29.19 -39.50
C ASP A 116 -3.59 -27.87 -38.78
N LEU A 117 -2.66 -27.04 -39.28
CA LEU A 117 -2.45 -25.71 -38.74
C LEU A 117 -3.71 -24.84 -38.84
N GLN A 118 -4.49 -24.98 -39.91
CA GLN A 118 -5.78 -24.30 -40.04
C GLN A 118 -6.80 -24.84 -39.02
N ARG A 119 -6.89 -26.17 -38.86
CA ARG A 119 -7.76 -26.83 -37.87
C ARG A 119 -7.47 -26.38 -36.43
N TYR A 120 -6.19 -26.21 -36.09
CA TYR A 120 -5.76 -25.77 -34.76
C TYR A 120 -5.75 -24.24 -34.61
N GLY A 121 -6.13 -23.48 -35.63
CA GLY A 121 -6.10 -22.01 -35.60
C GLY A 121 -4.70 -21.41 -35.55
N LEU A 122 -3.67 -22.17 -35.93
CA LEU A 122 -2.26 -21.75 -35.97
C LEU A 122 -1.82 -21.25 -37.36
N ALA A 123 -2.62 -21.48 -38.40
CA ALA A 123 -2.43 -20.83 -39.70
C ALA A 123 -2.66 -19.31 -39.64
N SER A 124 -3.50 -18.85 -38.71
CA SER A 124 -3.71 -17.44 -38.37
C SER A 124 -3.85 -17.35 -36.85
N PRO A 125 -2.73 -17.30 -36.12
CA PRO A 125 -2.73 -17.36 -34.66
C PRO A 125 -3.64 -16.30 -34.03
N ALA A 126 -4.41 -16.70 -33.03
CA ALA A 126 -5.22 -15.78 -32.22
C ALA A 126 -4.35 -14.77 -31.45
N PHE A 127 -3.12 -15.16 -31.11
CA PHE A 127 -2.09 -14.26 -30.60
C PHE A 127 -0.69 -14.77 -30.90
N THR A 128 0.29 -13.85 -30.87
CA THR A 128 1.71 -14.18 -30.85
C THR A 128 2.40 -13.46 -29.71
N VAL A 129 3.33 -14.14 -29.03
CA VAL A 129 4.20 -13.53 -28.03
C VAL A 129 5.64 -13.76 -28.43
N GLN A 130 6.34 -12.68 -28.75
CA GLN A 130 7.77 -12.70 -29.03
C GLN A 130 8.53 -12.18 -27.82
N VAL A 131 9.45 -12.99 -27.30
CA VAL A 131 10.20 -12.69 -26.09
C VAL A 131 11.69 -12.66 -26.41
N THR A 132 12.31 -11.52 -26.14
CA THR A 132 13.75 -11.35 -26.21
C THR A 132 14.35 -11.43 -24.81
N THR A 133 15.27 -12.38 -24.62
CA THR A 133 15.96 -12.58 -23.34
C THR A 133 17.46 -12.36 -23.45
N ARG A 134 18.11 -12.13 -22.31
CA ARG A 134 19.57 -12.04 -22.17
C ARG A 134 20.02 -13.01 -21.07
N PRO A 135 21.09 -13.81 -21.27
CA PRO A 135 21.67 -14.61 -20.21
C PRO A 135 22.16 -13.77 -19.02
N LYS A 136 21.96 -14.27 -17.79
CA LYS A 136 22.58 -13.69 -16.60
C LYS A 136 24.10 -13.83 -16.69
N GLY A 137 24.82 -12.72 -16.55
CA GLY A 137 26.29 -12.66 -16.70
C GLY A 137 26.78 -12.11 -18.05
N GLY A 138 25.87 -11.69 -18.94
CA GLY A 138 26.21 -11.14 -20.26
C GLY A 138 26.22 -12.22 -21.35
N GLY A 139 25.92 -11.82 -22.59
CA GLY A 139 25.81 -12.72 -23.73
C GLY A 139 24.89 -12.19 -24.82
N ALA A 140 24.80 -12.95 -25.93
CA ALA A 140 23.92 -12.62 -27.05
C ALA A 140 22.45 -12.72 -26.64
N LYS A 141 21.63 -11.76 -27.11
CA LYS A 141 20.18 -11.82 -26.93
C LYS A 141 19.61 -12.99 -27.72
N GLN A 142 18.63 -13.68 -27.15
CA GLN A 142 17.90 -14.76 -27.80
C GLN A 142 16.43 -14.37 -27.92
N THR A 143 15.79 -14.77 -29.02
CA THR A 143 14.38 -14.44 -29.27
C THR A 143 13.59 -15.72 -29.48
N TYR A 144 12.45 -15.81 -28.81
CA TYR A 144 11.53 -16.93 -28.90
C TYR A 144 10.14 -16.42 -29.24
N THR A 145 9.43 -17.08 -30.15
CA THR A 145 8.04 -16.74 -30.48
C THR A 145 7.12 -17.89 -30.11
N LEU A 146 6.05 -17.56 -29.37
CA LEU A 146 4.91 -18.44 -29.13
C LEU A 146 3.77 -17.99 -30.04
N GLU A 147 3.16 -18.93 -30.74
CA GLU A 147 1.92 -18.74 -31.50
C GLU A 147 0.81 -19.47 -30.76
N GLY A 148 -0.27 -18.76 -30.43
CA GLY A 148 -1.46 -19.32 -29.80
C GLY A 148 -2.61 -19.43 -30.80
N GLY A 149 -3.13 -20.63 -30.96
CA GLY A 149 -4.23 -20.96 -31.87
C GLY A 149 -5.60 -21.03 -31.16
N GLY A 150 -6.45 -21.92 -31.65
CA GLY A 150 -7.81 -22.13 -31.16
C GLY A 150 -7.87 -22.84 -29.81
N GLU A 151 -9.03 -22.73 -29.16
CA GLU A 151 -9.38 -23.45 -27.93
C GLU A 151 -9.95 -24.83 -28.26
N ASN A 152 -9.48 -25.85 -27.55
CA ASN A 152 -10.08 -27.18 -27.53
C ASN A 152 -11.37 -27.13 -26.71
N THR A 153 -12.52 -27.31 -27.35
CA THR A 153 -13.84 -27.21 -26.69
C THR A 153 -14.13 -28.34 -25.71
N PHE A 154 -13.32 -29.41 -25.68
CA PHE A 154 -13.52 -30.54 -24.77
C PHE A 154 -13.01 -30.27 -23.35
N ASP A 155 -11.80 -29.72 -23.24
CA ASP A 155 -11.11 -29.51 -21.95
C ASP A 155 -10.67 -28.05 -21.69
N GLY A 156 -10.91 -27.15 -22.65
CA GLY A 156 -10.55 -25.73 -22.56
C GLY A 156 -9.06 -25.44 -22.75
N SER A 157 -8.24 -26.42 -23.13
CA SER A 157 -6.84 -26.20 -23.52
C SER A 157 -6.74 -25.35 -24.79
N ILE A 158 -5.58 -24.75 -25.05
CA ILE A 158 -5.30 -24.03 -26.29
C ILE A 158 -4.19 -24.71 -27.07
N TYR A 159 -4.28 -24.69 -28.40
CA TYR A 159 -3.19 -25.15 -29.25
C TYR A 159 -2.11 -24.07 -29.33
N VAL A 160 -0.85 -24.46 -29.17
CA VAL A 160 0.28 -23.53 -29.26
C VAL A 160 1.43 -24.12 -30.06
N ARG A 161 2.22 -23.25 -30.68
CA ARG A 161 3.43 -23.62 -31.40
C ARG A 161 4.57 -22.67 -31.04
N ARG A 162 5.79 -23.19 -30.96
CA ARG A 162 7.00 -22.41 -30.70
C ARG A 162 7.80 -22.23 -31.99
N SER A 163 8.38 -21.05 -32.20
CA SER A 163 9.25 -20.78 -33.36
C SER A 163 10.40 -21.78 -33.45
N GLY A 164 10.59 -22.35 -34.64
CA GLY A 164 11.65 -23.33 -34.92
C GLY A 164 11.30 -24.77 -34.51
N ASP A 165 10.12 -24.99 -33.92
CA ASP A 165 9.58 -26.31 -33.61
C ASP A 165 8.33 -26.56 -34.45
N PRO A 166 8.30 -27.59 -35.34
CA PRO A 166 7.13 -27.86 -36.16
C PRO A 166 5.93 -28.36 -35.36
N ARG A 167 6.15 -28.88 -34.15
CA ARG A 167 5.12 -29.58 -33.36
C ARG A 167 4.05 -28.63 -32.83
N VAL A 168 2.82 -29.14 -32.76
CA VAL A 168 1.69 -28.48 -32.11
C VAL A 168 1.52 -29.07 -30.71
N TYR A 169 1.41 -28.19 -29.72
CA TYR A 169 1.21 -28.56 -28.33
C TYR A 169 -0.16 -28.14 -27.84
N ALA A 170 -0.67 -28.83 -26.82
CA ALA A 170 -1.75 -28.34 -25.99
C ALA A 170 -1.17 -27.65 -24.75
N ALA A 171 -1.65 -26.44 -24.45
CA ALA A 171 -1.33 -25.71 -23.22
C ALA A 171 -2.60 -25.42 -22.42
N PRO A 172 -2.51 -25.25 -21.09
CA PRO A 172 -3.66 -24.88 -20.28
C PRO A 172 -4.33 -23.61 -20.80
N GLY A 173 -5.67 -23.60 -20.85
CA GLY A 173 -6.42 -22.46 -21.37
C GLY A 173 -6.10 -21.13 -20.71
N GLY A 174 -5.72 -21.16 -19.42
CA GLY A 174 -5.34 -19.98 -18.63
C GLY A 174 -4.21 -19.13 -19.23
N VAL A 175 -3.34 -19.74 -20.04
CA VAL A 175 -2.22 -19.06 -20.74
C VAL A 175 -2.73 -17.88 -21.56
N ARG A 176 -3.88 -18.03 -22.23
CA ARG A 176 -4.44 -16.97 -23.09
C ARG A 176 -4.78 -15.72 -22.30
N PHE A 177 -5.30 -15.82 -21.08
CA PHE A 177 -5.71 -14.65 -20.29
C PHE A 177 -4.51 -13.78 -19.88
N ASN A 178 -3.33 -14.36 -19.82
CA ASN A 178 -2.11 -13.66 -19.43
C ASN A 178 -1.30 -13.18 -20.63
N LEU A 179 -1.37 -13.87 -21.77
CA LEU A 179 -0.57 -13.57 -22.97
C LEU A 179 -1.35 -12.83 -24.07
N LEU A 180 -2.68 -12.90 -24.08
CA LEU A 180 -3.56 -12.10 -24.93
C LEU A 180 -3.92 -10.79 -24.20
N ARG A 181 -2.93 -9.91 -24.00
CA ARG A 181 -3.12 -8.59 -23.37
C ARG A 181 -3.08 -7.49 -24.41
N THR A 182 -4.02 -6.56 -24.32
CA THR A 182 -4.03 -5.33 -25.12
C THR A 182 -3.05 -4.30 -24.58
N THR A 183 -2.76 -3.24 -25.36
CA THR A 183 -1.99 -2.08 -24.88
C THR A 183 -2.59 -1.49 -23.61
N LEU A 184 -3.92 -1.40 -23.54
CA LEU A 184 -4.64 -0.86 -22.39
C LEU A 184 -4.52 -1.76 -21.16
N ASP A 185 -4.50 -3.09 -21.33
CA ASP A 185 -4.33 -4.02 -20.20
C ASP A 185 -2.94 -3.91 -19.57
N LEU A 186 -1.92 -3.65 -20.40
CA LEU A 186 -0.54 -3.55 -19.97
C LEU A 186 -0.20 -2.18 -19.39
N ARG A 187 -0.82 -1.10 -19.87
CA ARG A 187 -0.49 0.27 -19.45
C ARG A 187 -0.83 0.50 -17.98
N ASP A 188 0.04 1.20 -17.25
CA ASP A 188 -0.27 1.67 -15.90
C ASP A 188 -1.45 2.65 -15.95
N LYS A 189 -2.53 2.31 -15.25
CA LYS A 189 -3.79 3.06 -15.22
C LYS A 189 -3.85 4.07 -14.07
N GLN A 190 -2.84 4.16 -13.20
CA GLN A 190 -2.82 5.08 -12.05
C GLN A 190 -2.48 6.52 -12.47
N VAL A 191 -3.31 7.13 -13.32
CA VAL A 191 -3.03 8.45 -13.93
C VAL A 191 -2.94 9.59 -12.90
N MET A 192 -3.69 9.51 -11.78
CA MET A 192 -3.67 10.51 -10.71
C MET A 192 -2.55 10.31 -9.68
N LYS A 193 -1.73 9.26 -9.82
CA LYS A 193 -0.69 8.91 -8.85
C LYS A 193 0.36 10.01 -8.70
N VAL A 194 0.67 10.34 -7.45
CA VAL A 194 1.70 11.30 -7.05
C VAL A 194 2.71 10.63 -6.11
N PRO A 195 3.97 11.10 -6.04
CA PRO A 195 4.99 10.56 -5.14
C PRO A 195 4.75 11.05 -3.71
N VAL A 196 3.79 10.45 -2.99
CA VAL A 196 3.28 10.90 -1.67
C VAL A 196 4.37 11.37 -0.70
N LYS A 197 5.49 10.63 -0.61
CA LYS A 197 6.59 10.93 0.33
C LYS A 197 7.40 12.16 -0.05
N GLU A 198 7.42 12.52 -1.34
CA GLU A 198 8.21 13.60 -1.92
C GLU A 198 7.39 14.88 -2.09
N VAL A 199 6.06 14.80 -2.09
CA VAL A 199 5.19 15.99 -2.18
C VAL A 199 5.47 16.93 -1.01
N ARG A 200 5.83 18.17 -1.33
CA ARG A 200 6.04 19.27 -0.36
C ARG A 200 4.93 20.30 -0.37
N ARG A 201 4.22 20.46 -1.49
CA ARG A 201 3.13 21.43 -1.62
C ARG A 201 2.00 20.85 -2.45
N VAL A 202 0.78 21.09 -2.01
CA VAL A 202 -0.46 20.68 -2.67
C VAL A 202 -1.32 21.92 -2.84
N GLU A 203 -1.79 22.15 -4.05
CA GLU A 203 -2.71 23.24 -4.36
C GLU A 203 -3.88 22.65 -5.12
N VAL A 204 -5.09 22.76 -4.59
CA VAL A 204 -6.33 22.29 -5.23
C VAL A 204 -7.29 23.46 -5.30
N THR A 205 -7.82 23.74 -6.49
CA THR A 205 -8.81 24.77 -6.74
C THR A 205 -10.04 24.13 -7.39
N SER A 206 -11.21 24.36 -6.81
CA SER A 206 -12.50 23.98 -7.36
C SER A 206 -13.51 25.11 -7.15
N PRO A 207 -14.71 25.05 -7.76
CA PRO A 207 -15.78 26.01 -7.46
C PRO A 207 -16.21 26.06 -5.99
N ARG A 208 -15.91 25.02 -5.21
CA ARG A 208 -16.32 24.91 -3.80
C ARG A 208 -15.36 25.62 -2.86
N HIS A 209 -14.05 25.46 -3.08
CA HIS A 209 -13.02 25.97 -2.20
C HIS A 209 -11.64 25.92 -2.87
N LYS A 210 -10.66 26.51 -2.19
CA LYS A 210 -9.24 26.36 -2.50
C LYS A 210 -8.51 25.78 -1.30
N VAL A 211 -7.76 24.70 -1.51
CA VAL A 211 -6.90 24.06 -0.52
C VAL A 211 -5.46 24.30 -0.92
N VAL A 212 -4.68 24.87 0.00
CA VAL A 212 -3.23 24.97 -0.14
C VAL A 212 -2.60 24.34 1.09
N LEU A 213 -1.79 23.31 0.87
CA LEU A 213 -1.02 22.64 1.92
C LEU A 213 0.47 22.78 1.63
N GLU A 214 1.26 22.96 2.69
CA GLU A 214 2.71 23.00 2.64
C GLU A 214 3.31 22.12 3.73
N ARG A 215 4.36 21.39 3.37
CA ARG A 215 5.06 20.49 4.27
C ARG A 215 6.29 21.15 4.85
N GLU A 216 6.33 21.26 6.17
CA GLU A 216 7.46 21.78 6.94
C GLU A 216 8.10 20.61 7.72
N GLY A 217 9.11 19.98 7.11
CA GLY A 217 9.75 18.77 7.64
C GLY A 217 8.78 17.59 7.72
N ARG A 218 8.35 17.23 8.94
CA ARG A 218 7.35 16.15 9.17
C ARG A 218 5.93 16.65 9.36
N LYS A 219 5.73 17.97 9.48
CA LYS A 219 4.41 18.58 9.71
C LYS A 219 3.82 19.07 8.40
N TRP A 220 2.50 19.08 8.34
CA TRP A 220 1.75 19.71 7.27
C TRP A 220 1.03 20.94 7.82
N ARG A 221 1.08 22.02 7.05
CA ARG A 221 0.37 23.25 7.33
C ARG A 221 -0.62 23.51 6.20
N MET A 222 -1.85 23.84 6.56
CA MET A 222 -2.83 24.41 5.64
C MET A 222 -2.63 25.92 5.59
N LEU A 223 -2.55 26.49 4.40
CA LEU A 223 -2.43 27.92 4.15
C LEU A 223 -3.78 28.52 3.69
N GLU A 224 -4.55 27.74 2.93
CA GLU A 224 -5.90 28.09 2.47
C GLU A 224 -6.86 26.91 2.69
N PRO A 225 -8.15 27.14 3.01
CA PRO A 225 -8.81 28.45 3.08
C PRO A 225 -8.47 29.26 4.35
N GLU A 226 -7.81 28.63 5.33
CA GLU A 226 -7.41 29.25 6.59
C GLU A 226 -6.07 28.69 7.03
N ALA A 227 -5.21 29.55 7.59
CA ALA A 227 -3.90 29.14 8.07
C ALA A 227 -4.02 28.31 9.36
N THR A 228 -3.75 27.01 9.29
CA THR A 228 -3.83 26.08 10.43
C THR A 228 -2.89 24.88 10.24
N ASP A 229 -2.67 24.11 11.31
CA ASP A 229 -2.05 22.79 11.18
C ASP A 229 -2.96 21.83 10.39
N ALA A 230 -2.35 20.99 9.55
CA ALA A 230 -3.03 19.92 8.83
C ALA A 230 -2.61 18.55 9.39
N ASP A 231 -3.55 17.60 9.41
CA ASP A 231 -3.33 16.24 9.88
C ASP A 231 -2.49 15.48 8.84
N ALA A 232 -1.23 15.18 9.20
CA ALA A 232 -0.28 14.54 8.30
C ALA A 232 -0.76 13.17 7.79
N GLN A 233 -1.53 12.43 8.61
CA GLN A 233 -2.08 11.15 8.21
C GLN A 233 -3.23 11.35 7.21
N ALA A 234 -4.14 12.29 7.46
CA ALA A 234 -5.22 12.63 6.52
C ALA A 234 -4.68 13.09 5.16
N VAL A 235 -3.66 13.96 5.16
CA VAL A 235 -2.99 14.40 3.91
C VAL A 235 -2.34 13.21 3.19
N SER A 236 -1.65 12.32 3.91
CA SER A 236 -1.05 11.12 3.31
C SER A 236 -2.09 10.16 2.73
N GLN A 237 -3.24 10.01 3.39
CA GLN A 237 -4.37 9.21 2.91
C GLN A 237 -5.01 9.81 1.66
N PHE A 238 -5.20 11.13 1.64
CA PHE A 238 -5.66 11.84 0.44
C PHE A 238 -4.71 11.61 -0.74
N LEU A 239 -3.42 11.91 -0.58
CA LEU A 239 -2.42 11.76 -1.65
C LEU A 239 -2.28 10.30 -2.12
N GLY A 240 -2.30 9.35 -1.19
CA GLY A 240 -2.25 7.92 -1.52
C GLY A 240 -3.53 7.42 -2.19
N GLY A 241 -4.68 7.99 -1.83
CA GLY A 241 -5.99 7.67 -2.40
C GLY A 241 -6.08 7.96 -3.89
N LEU A 242 -5.35 8.97 -4.38
CA LEU A 242 -5.30 9.32 -5.81
C LEU A 242 -4.88 8.13 -6.69
N ALA A 243 -4.00 7.25 -6.21
CA ALA A 243 -3.53 6.09 -6.97
C ALA A 243 -4.59 4.97 -7.11
N ASN A 244 -5.69 5.04 -6.35
CA ASN A 244 -6.81 4.10 -6.46
C ASN A 244 -7.74 4.43 -7.62
N GLU A 245 -7.77 5.69 -8.05
CA GLU A 245 -8.51 6.10 -9.23
C GLU A 245 -7.74 5.65 -10.48
N ARG A 246 -8.38 4.77 -11.25
CA ARG A 246 -7.80 4.16 -12.45
C ARG A 246 -8.44 4.74 -13.70
N ALA A 247 -7.60 5.04 -14.69
CA ALA A 247 -8.05 5.34 -16.04
C ALA A 247 -8.87 4.17 -16.61
N ARG A 248 -10.03 4.49 -17.20
CA ARG A 248 -10.86 3.55 -17.95
C ARG A 248 -10.29 3.34 -19.35
N THR A 249 -9.93 4.44 -20.00
CA THR A 249 -9.23 4.48 -21.28
C THR A 249 -8.32 5.71 -21.36
N PHE A 250 -7.45 5.75 -22.35
CA PHE A 250 -6.57 6.87 -22.64
C PHE A 250 -6.96 7.51 -23.97
N LEU A 251 -6.90 8.84 -24.02
CA LEU A 251 -7.27 9.63 -25.19
C LEU A 251 -6.02 10.23 -25.83
N ASP A 252 -6.09 10.46 -27.14
CA ASP A 252 -5.07 11.23 -27.84
C ASP A 252 -5.15 12.69 -27.42
N ASP A 253 -3.97 13.29 -27.20
CA ASP A 253 -3.87 14.68 -26.78
C ASP A 253 -3.87 15.64 -27.97
N GLY A 254 -4.74 16.65 -27.91
CA GLY A 254 -4.84 17.70 -28.91
C GLY A 254 -5.82 18.80 -28.49
N PRO A 255 -5.72 20.02 -29.06
CA PRO A 255 -6.55 21.15 -28.64
C PRO A 255 -8.05 20.85 -28.66
N GLY A 256 -8.56 20.25 -29.74
CA GLY A 256 -9.98 19.88 -29.84
C GLY A 256 -10.42 18.80 -28.84
N ALA A 257 -9.55 17.85 -28.52
CA ALA A 257 -9.83 16.83 -27.50
C ALA A 257 -9.91 17.46 -26.10
N ARG A 258 -9.06 18.46 -25.82
CA ARG A 258 -9.08 19.18 -24.53
C ARG A 258 -10.32 20.05 -24.37
N GLU A 259 -10.73 20.74 -25.43
CA GLU A 259 -11.98 21.51 -25.47
C GLU A 259 -13.20 20.58 -25.23
N GLN A 260 -13.30 19.48 -25.98
CA GLN A 260 -14.37 18.49 -25.81
C GLN A 260 -14.40 17.85 -24.43
N ALA A 261 -13.23 17.72 -23.78
CA ALA A 261 -13.10 17.23 -22.41
C ALA A 261 -13.53 18.25 -21.35
N GLY A 262 -13.83 19.50 -21.72
CA GLY A 262 -14.17 20.58 -20.79
C GLY A 262 -12.96 21.06 -19.97
N LEU A 263 -11.74 20.90 -20.49
CA LEU A 263 -10.50 21.28 -19.78
C LEU A 263 -10.21 22.79 -19.82
N ASP A 264 -10.93 23.56 -20.64
CA ASP A 264 -10.89 25.02 -20.62
C ASP A 264 -11.61 25.62 -19.39
N LYS A 265 -12.51 24.83 -18.78
CA LYS A 265 -13.24 25.17 -17.55
C LYS A 265 -13.25 23.95 -16.62
N PRO A 266 -12.08 23.58 -16.08
CA PRO A 266 -11.94 22.37 -15.28
C PRO A 266 -12.83 22.42 -14.03
N LEU A 267 -13.42 21.28 -13.66
CA LEU A 267 -14.12 21.08 -12.41
C LEU A 267 -13.19 21.21 -11.20
N VAL A 268 -11.95 20.72 -11.35
CA VAL A 268 -10.91 20.73 -10.34
C VAL A 268 -9.57 20.91 -11.03
N GLU A 269 -8.76 21.84 -10.53
CA GLU A 269 -7.35 21.95 -10.86
C GLU A 269 -6.51 21.65 -9.62
N ALA A 270 -5.56 20.75 -9.76
CA ALA A 270 -4.65 20.39 -8.69
C ALA A 270 -3.19 20.44 -9.16
N THR A 271 -2.31 20.97 -8.31
CA THR A 271 -0.87 20.96 -8.51
C THR A 271 -0.19 20.33 -7.30
N PHE A 272 0.63 19.32 -7.56
CA PHE A 272 1.42 18.61 -6.55
C PHE A 272 2.88 18.89 -6.83
N THR A 273 3.52 19.66 -5.96
CA THR A 273 4.93 20.01 -6.11
C THR A 273 5.77 19.07 -5.25
N PRO A 274 6.66 18.26 -5.84
CA PRO A 274 7.61 17.45 -5.07
C PRO A 274 8.78 18.28 -4.53
N GLU A 275 9.56 17.71 -3.63
CA GLU A 275 10.82 18.28 -3.13
C GLU A 275 11.87 18.39 -4.25
N LYS A 276 11.88 17.42 -5.18
CA LYS A 276 12.74 17.36 -6.35
C LYS A 276 11.92 16.91 -7.56
N GLY A 277 12.24 17.43 -8.74
CA GLY A 277 11.54 17.13 -9.99
C GLY A 277 10.47 18.17 -10.34
N GLU A 278 9.77 17.91 -11.43
CA GLU A 278 8.73 18.80 -11.96
C GLU A 278 7.43 18.69 -11.17
N PRO A 279 6.65 19.78 -11.03
CA PRO A 279 5.29 19.71 -10.51
C PRO A 279 4.40 18.82 -11.37
N ILE A 280 3.49 18.10 -10.71
CA ILE A 280 2.45 17.32 -11.36
C ILE A 280 1.16 18.15 -11.35
N HIS A 281 0.66 18.50 -12.53
CA HIS A 281 -0.60 19.22 -12.69
C HIS A 281 -1.69 18.24 -13.14
N LEU A 282 -2.80 18.22 -12.39
CA LEU A 282 -4.00 17.45 -12.71
C LEU A 282 -5.16 18.42 -12.96
N SER A 283 -5.78 18.35 -14.13
CA SER A 283 -6.99 19.11 -14.47
C SER A 283 -8.11 18.12 -14.79
N LEU A 284 -9.23 18.22 -14.09
CA LEU A 284 -10.38 17.33 -14.26
C LEU A 284 -11.50 18.09 -14.98
N GLY A 285 -11.81 17.69 -16.20
CA GLY A 285 -12.86 18.27 -17.02
C GLY A 285 -14.11 17.40 -17.05
N ARG A 286 -15.24 18.04 -17.41
CA ARG A 286 -16.49 17.35 -17.73
C ARG A 286 -16.78 17.60 -19.22
N PRO A 287 -16.92 16.54 -20.03
CA PRO A 287 -17.33 16.72 -21.41
C PRO A 287 -18.68 17.45 -21.52
N GLU A 288 -18.72 18.55 -22.27
CA GLU A 288 -19.94 19.35 -22.47
C GLU A 288 -20.82 18.78 -23.60
N ASP A 289 -20.21 18.21 -24.66
CA ASP A 289 -20.87 17.64 -25.84
C ASP A 289 -20.18 16.34 -26.30
N GLY A 290 -20.92 15.43 -26.96
CA GLY A 290 -20.39 14.17 -27.53
C GLY A 290 -21.14 12.90 -27.12
N PRO A 291 -20.82 11.72 -27.69
CA PRO A 291 -21.50 10.46 -27.37
C PRO A 291 -21.39 10.02 -25.89
N ASP A 292 -20.44 10.59 -25.14
CA ASP A 292 -20.24 10.37 -23.71
C ASP A 292 -20.69 11.57 -22.84
N ALA A 293 -21.22 12.63 -23.45
CA ALA A 293 -21.83 13.74 -22.70
C ALA A 293 -23.05 13.22 -21.92
N GLY A 294 -23.07 13.49 -20.61
CA GLY A 294 -24.11 13.02 -19.69
C GLY A 294 -23.92 11.60 -19.15
N ARG A 295 -22.83 10.90 -19.51
CA ARG A 295 -22.36 9.73 -18.75
C ARG A 295 -21.54 10.22 -17.56
N ASP A 296 -21.45 9.44 -16.49
CA ASP A 296 -20.56 9.64 -15.32
C ASP A 296 -19.05 9.58 -15.70
N ALA A 297 -18.69 9.93 -16.93
CA ALA A 297 -17.34 9.95 -17.48
C ALA A 297 -16.76 11.35 -17.31
N LEU A 298 -15.61 11.42 -16.63
CA LEU A 298 -14.81 12.62 -16.53
C LEU A 298 -13.51 12.41 -17.31
N VAL A 299 -12.91 13.50 -17.76
CA VAL A 299 -11.61 13.44 -18.42
C VAL A 299 -10.59 14.12 -17.53
N LEU A 300 -9.53 13.38 -17.21
CA LEU A 300 -8.39 13.88 -16.48
C LEU A 300 -7.24 14.18 -17.44
N MET A 301 -6.68 15.37 -17.33
CA MET A 301 -5.39 15.72 -17.90
C MET A 301 -4.31 15.71 -16.83
N ARG A 302 -3.27 14.90 -17.02
CA ARG A 302 -2.02 14.98 -16.25
C ARG A 302 -0.95 15.66 -17.08
N ARG A 303 -0.28 16.66 -16.51
CA ARG A 303 0.93 17.27 -17.07
C ARG A 303 2.08 17.20 -16.07
N GLU A 304 3.25 16.82 -16.56
CA GLU A 304 4.49 16.73 -15.78
C GLU A 304 5.68 16.97 -16.72
N GLY A 305 6.33 18.12 -16.59
CA GLY A 305 7.31 18.58 -17.58
C GLY A 305 6.68 18.75 -18.98
N ASP A 306 7.26 18.09 -19.97
CA ASP A 306 6.77 18.06 -21.37
C ASP A 306 5.73 16.98 -21.64
N ARG A 307 5.49 16.07 -20.70
CA ARG A 307 4.54 14.95 -20.86
C ARG A 307 3.13 15.38 -20.52
N THR A 308 2.21 15.09 -21.43
CA THR A 308 0.76 15.26 -21.23
C THR A 308 0.05 13.92 -21.44
N VAL A 309 -0.85 13.58 -20.54
CA VAL A 309 -1.68 12.37 -20.63
C VAL A 309 -3.14 12.76 -20.41
N LEU A 310 -3.99 12.41 -21.38
CA LEU A 310 -5.44 12.46 -21.25
C LEU A 310 -5.99 11.07 -20.98
N ALA A 311 -6.90 10.97 -20.01
CA ALA A 311 -7.55 9.71 -19.65
C ALA A 311 -8.99 9.93 -19.21
N GLU A 312 -9.87 9.01 -19.59
CA GLU A 312 -11.19 8.93 -19.00
C GLU A 312 -11.11 8.28 -17.63
N VAL A 313 -11.80 8.87 -16.65
CA VAL A 313 -11.86 8.41 -15.27
C VAL A 313 -13.31 8.34 -14.79
N ASP A 314 -13.50 7.64 -13.68
CA ASP A 314 -14.79 7.54 -13.00
C ASP A 314 -15.21 8.87 -12.35
N PHE A 315 -16.51 9.10 -12.16
CA PHE A 315 -17.02 10.30 -11.49
C PHE A 315 -16.41 10.51 -10.09
N LYS A 316 -16.03 9.42 -9.40
CA LYS A 316 -15.35 9.43 -8.10
C LYS A 316 -14.04 10.21 -8.10
N ALA A 317 -13.40 10.37 -9.26
CA ALA A 317 -12.20 11.19 -9.40
C ALA A 317 -12.39 12.63 -8.91
N THR A 318 -13.61 13.18 -8.99
CA THR A 318 -13.90 14.52 -8.45
C THR A 318 -13.71 14.56 -6.94
N ALA A 319 -14.32 13.60 -6.22
CA ALA A 319 -14.21 13.54 -4.77
C ALA A 319 -12.79 13.15 -4.32
N ALA A 320 -12.09 12.35 -5.11
CA ALA A 320 -10.70 12.00 -4.85
C ALA A 320 -9.75 13.20 -5.03
N LEU A 321 -10.00 14.10 -5.98
CA LEU A 321 -9.13 15.24 -6.29
C LEU A 321 -9.48 16.54 -5.54
N ASP A 322 -10.73 16.70 -5.09
CA ASP A 322 -11.24 17.89 -4.38
C ASP A 322 -11.57 17.56 -2.91
N PRO A 323 -10.56 17.44 -2.03
CA PRO A 323 -10.75 17.03 -0.65
C PRO A 323 -11.41 18.14 0.18
N ASP A 324 -12.32 17.79 1.08
CA ASP A 324 -12.88 18.76 2.03
C ASP A 324 -11.76 19.28 2.97
N PRO A 325 -11.45 20.61 2.98
CA PRO A 325 -10.42 21.17 3.83
C PRO A 325 -10.61 20.81 5.30
N ALA A 326 -11.86 20.72 5.79
CA ALA A 326 -12.12 20.37 7.17
C ALA A 326 -11.55 18.99 7.53
N THR A 327 -11.58 18.03 6.60
CA THR A 327 -11.09 16.66 6.83
C THR A 327 -9.55 16.59 6.88
N LEU A 328 -8.88 17.58 6.29
CA LEU A 328 -7.42 17.67 6.25
C LEU A 328 -6.83 18.44 7.44
N ARG A 329 -7.64 19.20 8.18
CA ARG A 329 -7.20 19.97 9.36
C ARG A 329 -6.79 19.05 10.51
N ASP A 330 -5.74 19.44 11.25
CA ASP A 330 -5.40 18.76 12.50
C ASP A 330 -6.40 19.14 13.59
N ARG A 331 -7.29 18.18 13.90
CA ARG A 331 -8.30 18.32 14.94
C ARG A 331 -7.84 17.82 16.31
N SER A 332 -6.56 17.49 16.50
CA SER A 332 -6.09 16.93 17.78
C SER A 332 -6.27 17.92 18.93
N VAL A 333 -6.89 17.48 20.02
CA VAL A 333 -7.09 18.30 21.22
C VAL A 333 -5.78 18.43 22.00
N LEU A 334 -5.06 17.31 22.13
CA LEU A 334 -3.76 17.24 22.80
C LEU A 334 -2.66 16.86 21.82
N ALA A 335 -1.47 17.43 22.01
CA ALA A 335 -0.25 17.04 21.31
C ALA A 335 0.86 16.78 22.35
N PHE A 336 1.33 15.53 22.42
CA PHE A 336 2.42 15.12 23.32
C PHE A 336 3.05 13.80 22.86
N GLU A 337 4.29 13.55 23.28
CA GLU A 337 4.98 12.27 23.07
C GLU A 337 4.68 11.32 24.23
N LYS A 338 3.99 10.21 23.95
CA LYS A 338 3.53 9.24 24.98
C LYS A 338 4.66 8.67 25.83
N ASP A 339 5.82 8.45 25.21
CA ASP A 339 6.99 7.87 25.87
C ASP A 339 7.70 8.86 26.80
N ARG A 340 7.48 10.17 26.60
CA ARG A 340 8.00 11.20 27.50
C ARG A 340 7.15 11.42 28.74
N VAL A 341 5.91 10.91 28.77
CA VAL A 341 5.02 11.10 29.93
C VAL A 341 5.49 10.25 31.11
N ALA A 342 5.93 10.90 32.17
CA ALA A 342 6.38 10.27 33.41
C ALA A 342 5.36 10.38 34.54
N ARG A 343 4.53 11.43 34.56
CA ARG A 343 3.49 11.64 35.58
C ARG A 343 2.18 12.09 34.94
N ILE A 344 1.07 11.61 35.49
CA ILE A 344 -0.28 12.03 35.10
C ILE A 344 -1.07 12.41 36.35
N GLU A 345 -1.71 13.57 36.32
CA GLU A 345 -2.66 14.02 37.34
C GLU A 345 -4.06 14.04 36.73
N PHE A 346 -5.00 13.34 37.36
CA PHE A 346 -6.43 13.40 37.03
C PHE A 346 -7.16 14.17 38.11
N LEU A 347 -7.88 15.22 37.73
CA LEU A 347 -8.65 16.05 38.66
C LEU A 347 -10.13 15.94 38.30
N LYS A 348 -10.99 15.64 39.27
CA LYS A 348 -12.45 15.59 39.09
C LYS A 348 -13.18 15.77 40.41
N GLY A 349 -14.15 16.69 40.47
CA GLY A 349 -14.99 16.89 41.66
C GLY A 349 -14.22 17.15 42.96
N GLY A 350 -13.07 17.84 42.89
CA GLY A 350 -12.18 18.10 44.03
C GLY A 350 -11.23 16.97 44.40
N SER A 351 -11.38 15.78 43.82
CA SER A 351 -10.45 14.66 43.98
C SER A 351 -9.29 14.77 42.98
N THR A 352 -8.08 14.41 43.43
CA THR A 352 -6.89 14.33 42.58
C THR A 352 -6.27 12.94 42.67
N ILE A 353 -6.08 12.30 41.53
CA ILE A 353 -5.36 11.02 41.41
C ILE A 353 -4.05 11.30 40.70
N VAL A 354 -2.94 10.95 41.32
CA VAL A 354 -1.59 11.13 40.76
C VAL A 354 -0.98 9.77 40.48
N VAL A 355 -0.53 9.57 39.24
CA VAL A 355 0.10 8.33 38.78
C VAL A 355 1.45 8.65 38.17
N GLU A 356 2.47 7.90 38.54
CA GLU A 356 3.84 8.05 38.03
C GLU A 356 4.33 6.76 37.38
N ARG A 357 5.16 6.87 36.34
CA ARG A 357 5.87 5.74 35.77
C ARG A 357 6.91 5.25 36.78
N GLU A 358 6.92 3.94 36.98
CA GLU A 358 7.86 3.27 37.87
C GLU A 358 8.94 2.58 37.02
N LEU A 359 10.20 2.90 37.28
CA LEU A 359 11.32 2.11 36.79
C LEU A 359 11.32 0.77 37.53
N VAL A 360 11.31 -0.33 36.77
CA VAL A 360 11.55 -1.68 37.30
C VAL A 360 12.93 -2.19 36.89
N ASP A 361 13.43 -3.15 37.68
CA ASP A 361 14.68 -3.85 37.41
C ASP A 361 14.75 -4.31 35.95
N GLY A 362 15.84 -3.95 35.27
CA GLY A 362 16.01 -4.14 33.82
C GLY A 362 15.73 -2.89 32.97
N GLY A 363 15.40 -1.74 33.57
CA GLY A 363 15.31 -0.45 32.88
C GLY A 363 14.00 -0.22 32.11
N SER A 364 12.99 -1.06 32.33
CA SER A 364 11.68 -0.89 31.71
C SER A 364 10.85 0.17 32.45
N LEU A 365 10.31 1.15 31.70
CA LEU A 365 9.42 2.22 32.18
C LEU A 365 7.93 1.88 31.94
N GLU A 366 7.60 0.60 31.86
CA GLU A 366 6.26 0.16 31.47
C GLU A 366 5.28 0.03 32.65
N ASN A 367 5.75 0.15 33.89
CA ASN A 367 4.92 0.09 35.08
C ASN A 367 4.49 1.48 35.53
N TRP A 368 3.35 1.52 36.22
CA TRP A 368 2.76 2.73 36.75
C TRP A 368 2.42 2.51 38.22
N ARG A 369 2.48 3.57 39.02
CA ARG A 369 2.17 3.56 40.44
C ARG A 369 1.29 4.75 40.79
N VAL A 370 0.26 4.52 41.60
CA VAL A 370 -0.50 5.60 42.23
C VAL A 370 0.30 6.18 43.39
N VAL A 371 0.44 7.51 43.41
CA VAL A 371 1.17 8.28 44.43
C VAL A 371 0.21 9.03 45.37
N ALA A 372 -0.96 9.41 44.88
CA ALA A 372 -2.02 10.03 45.67
C ALA A 372 -3.43 9.74 45.09
N PRO A 373 -4.50 9.69 45.91
CA PRO A 373 -4.50 9.85 47.37
C PRO A 373 -4.03 8.58 48.12
N GLY A 374 -3.98 7.43 47.44
CA GLY A 374 -3.40 6.19 47.94
C GLY A 374 -1.98 5.93 47.43
N LYS A 375 -1.36 4.83 47.85
CA LYS A 375 -0.07 4.35 47.33
C LYS A 375 -0.18 2.89 46.90
N GLY A 376 0.23 2.57 45.69
CA GLY A 376 0.23 1.19 45.20
C GLY A 376 0.40 1.07 43.69
N PRO A 377 0.58 -0.14 43.16
CA PRO A 377 0.72 -0.35 41.72
C PRO A 377 -0.55 0.11 40.99
N ALA A 378 -0.39 0.71 39.81
CA ALA A 378 -1.48 1.05 38.93
C ALA A 378 -1.65 0.00 37.83
N LYS A 379 -2.89 -0.18 37.37
CA LYS A 379 -3.27 -1.08 36.28
C LYS A 379 -2.57 -0.65 34.99
N LYS A 380 -1.52 -1.38 34.60
CA LYS A 380 -0.69 -1.08 33.40
C LYS A 380 -1.53 -0.87 32.13
N PHE A 381 -2.42 -1.83 31.82
CA PHE A 381 -3.27 -1.73 30.61
C PHE A 381 -4.20 -0.52 30.64
N LYS A 382 -4.71 -0.13 31.82
CA LYS A 382 -5.53 1.07 31.96
C LYS A 382 -4.71 2.31 31.64
N MET A 383 -3.49 2.43 32.16
CA MET A 383 -2.64 3.59 31.90
C MET A 383 -2.21 3.71 30.43
N THR A 384 -1.88 2.59 29.79
CA THR A 384 -1.65 2.55 28.34
C THR A 384 -2.88 3.03 27.57
N SER A 385 -4.08 2.54 27.94
CA SER A 385 -5.34 2.97 27.31
C SER A 385 -5.56 4.48 27.47
N VAL A 386 -5.37 5.02 28.68
CA VAL A 386 -5.52 6.46 28.94
C VAL A 386 -4.61 7.31 28.05
N LEU A 387 -3.33 6.95 27.91
CA LEU A 387 -2.42 7.69 27.04
C LEU A 387 -2.82 7.61 25.55
N TRP A 388 -3.37 6.47 25.12
CA TRP A 388 -3.93 6.32 23.78
C TRP A 388 -5.19 7.18 23.59
N THR A 389 -6.12 7.16 24.54
CA THR A 389 -7.33 7.96 24.52
C THR A 389 -6.98 9.45 24.47
N LEU A 390 -6.17 9.94 25.41
CA LEU A 390 -5.75 11.36 25.46
C LEU A 390 -5.06 11.80 24.16
N GLY A 391 -4.18 10.98 23.60
CA GLY A 391 -3.48 11.28 22.34
C GLY A 391 -4.33 11.12 21.08
N SER A 392 -5.55 10.58 21.17
CA SER A 392 -6.46 10.38 20.03
C SER A 392 -7.70 11.28 20.08
N LEU A 393 -7.81 12.14 21.10
CA LEU A 393 -8.89 13.11 21.21
C LEU A 393 -8.88 14.06 20.00
N LYS A 394 -10.01 14.09 19.29
CA LYS A 394 -10.24 15.01 18.17
C LYS A 394 -11.38 15.97 18.52
N ALA A 395 -11.15 17.25 18.26
CA ALA A 395 -12.16 18.29 18.32
C ALA A 395 -13.23 18.04 17.25
N LEU A 396 -14.49 18.13 17.65
CA LEU A 396 -15.63 18.14 16.72
C LEU A 396 -15.72 19.49 16.01
N GLN A 397 -15.47 20.57 16.75
CA GLN A 397 -15.52 21.95 16.28
C GLN A 397 -14.59 22.83 17.12
N VAL A 398 -14.03 23.87 16.53
CA VAL A 398 -13.36 24.97 17.26
C VAL A 398 -14.38 26.10 17.41
N HIS A 399 -14.61 26.57 18.64
CA HIS A 399 -15.53 27.68 18.94
C HIS A 399 -14.81 29.02 19.01
N ASP A 400 -13.67 29.05 19.68
CA ASP A 400 -12.88 30.26 19.87
C ASP A 400 -11.40 29.88 19.88
N ALA A 401 -10.67 30.33 18.85
CA ALA A 401 -9.23 30.09 18.71
C ALA A 401 -8.40 30.98 19.65
N HIS A 402 -8.97 32.11 20.12
CA HIS A 402 -8.28 33.08 20.98
C HIS A 402 -9.19 33.56 22.13
N PRO A 403 -9.62 32.63 23.01
CA PRO A 403 -10.62 32.91 24.03
C PRO A 403 -10.13 33.93 25.07
N LYS A 404 -10.95 34.96 25.29
CA LYS A 404 -10.72 35.98 26.34
C LYS A 404 -11.45 35.70 27.64
N ASN A 405 -12.49 34.85 27.60
CA ASN A 405 -13.34 34.53 28.74
C ASN A 405 -13.58 33.01 28.83
N TRP A 406 -12.78 32.35 29.66
CA TRP A 406 -12.86 30.91 29.91
C TRP A 406 -14.09 30.49 30.72
N ALA A 407 -14.58 31.38 31.60
CA ALA A 407 -15.73 31.11 32.47
C ALA A 407 -17.03 30.89 31.68
N ARG A 408 -17.16 31.56 30.53
CA ARG A 408 -18.29 31.33 29.60
C ARG A 408 -18.45 29.84 29.25
N TRP A 409 -17.34 29.11 29.18
CA TRP A 409 -17.28 27.72 28.74
C TRP A 409 -17.07 26.74 29.90
N GLY A 410 -17.03 27.23 31.14
CA GLY A 410 -16.70 26.43 32.33
C GLY A 410 -15.25 25.95 32.35
N LEU A 411 -14.34 26.62 31.64
CA LEU A 411 -12.93 26.24 31.52
C LEU A 411 -12.01 26.98 32.51
N ASP A 412 -12.56 27.94 33.27
CA ASP A 412 -11.90 28.54 34.43
C ASP A 412 -12.00 27.63 35.68
N ARG A 413 -13.05 26.80 35.75
CA ARG A 413 -13.30 25.79 36.76
C ARG A 413 -13.77 24.49 36.08
N PRO A 414 -12.85 23.77 35.43
CA PRO A 414 -13.20 22.56 34.68
C PRO A 414 -13.79 21.47 35.59
N GLU A 415 -14.75 20.73 35.05
CA GLU A 415 -15.40 19.60 35.72
C GLU A 415 -14.44 18.40 35.84
N GLN A 416 -13.51 18.30 34.88
CA GLN A 416 -12.52 17.24 34.81
C GLN A 416 -11.25 17.74 34.11
N GLU A 417 -10.08 17.35 34.62
CA GLU A 417 -8.79 17.63 34.00
C GLU A 417 -7.89 16.40 33.95
N ALA A 418 -6.98 16.39 32.98
CA ALA A 418 -5.84 15.49 32.93
C ALA A 418 -4.58 16.30 32.59
N ARG A 419 -3.53 16.21 33.41
CA ARG A 419 -2.26 16.93 33.21
C ARG A 419 -1.12 15.93 33.08
N LEU A 420 -0.35 16.03 32.00
CA LEU A 420 0.73 15.11 31.65
C LEU A 420 2.07 15.81 31.84
N TYR A 421 3.00 15.21 32.58
CA TYR A 421 4.31 15.77 32.86
C TYR A 421 5.43 14.83 32.43
N ASP A 422 6.57 15.40 32.05
CA ASP A 422 7.81 14.63 31.84
C ASP A 422 8.54 14.31 33.14
N SER A 423 9.65 13.58 33.05
CA SER A 423 10.46 13.17 34.20
C SER A 423 11.13 14.32 34.94
N SER A 424 11.21 15.51 34.34
CA SER A 424 11.71 16.73 34.97
C SER A 424 10.59 17.56 35.62
N GLY A 425 9.34 17.10 35.53
CA GLY A 425 8.17 17.80 36.04
C GLY A 425 7.63 18.89 35.11
N ASN A 426 8.11 18.97 33.85
CA ASN A 426 7.56 19.93 32.89
C ASN A 426 6.21 19.45 32.36
N LEU A 427 5.24 20.36 32.25
CA LEU A 427 3.94 20.05 31.66
C LEU A 427 4.11 19.81 30.15
N LEU A 428 3.74 18.61 29.69
CA LEU A 428 3.73 18.22 28.28
C LEU A 428 2.42 18.57 27.59
N ALA A 429 1.30 18.32 28.26
CA ALA A 429 -0.05 18.59 27.76
C ALA A 429 -1.06 18.59 28.91
N ALA A 430 -2.13 19.37 28.76
CA ALA A 430 -3.24 19.39 29.70
C ALA A 430 -4.57 19.39 28.94
N LEU A 431 -5.49 18.55 29.41
CA LEU A 431 -6.90 18.58 29.03
C LEU A 431 -7.68 19.21 30.19
N ALA A 432 -8.50 20.21 29.87
CA ALA A 432 -9.54 20.72 30.76
C ALA A 432 -10.90 20.55 30.09
N VAL A 433 -11.85 19.97 30.78
CA VAL A 433 -13.22 19.72 30.31
C VAL A 433 -14.16 20.66 31.06
N GLY A 434 -14.81 21.54 30.31
CA GLY A 434 -15.76 22.51 30.83
C GLY A 434 -17.19 22.00 30.80
N LYS A 435 -18.14 22.93 30.70
CA LYS A 435 -19.58 22.64 30.80
C LYS A 435 -20.12 21.92 29.55
N PRO A 436 -21.30 21.27 29.63
CA PRO A 436 -22.04 20.74 28.47
C PRO A 436 -22.28 21.80 27.39
N VAL A 437 -22.26 21.37 26.13
CA VAL A 437 -22.72 22.21 25.02
C VAL A 437 -24.24 22.23 24.99
N ASP A 438 -24.83 23.42 24.87
CA ASP A 438 -26.28 23.59 24.88
C ASP A 438 -26.94 22.74 23.78
N GLY A 439 -27.95 21.94 24.17
CA GLY A 439 -28.65 21.02 23.25
C GLY A 439 -27.86 19.76 22.85
N LYS A 440 -26.63 19.56 23.33
CA LYS A 440 -25.80 18.38 23.03
C LYS A 440 -25.26 17.75 24.33
N PRO A 441 -26.02 16.88 25.02
CA PRO A 441 -25.64 16.34 26.33
C PRO A 441 -24.36 15.51 26.33
N ASP A 442 -24.00 14.89 25.20
CA ASP A 442 -22.80 14.07 25.02
C ASP A 442 -21.60 14.85 24.47
N VAL A 443 -21.69 16.18 24.47
CA VAL A 443 -20.61 17.08 24.02
C VAL A 443 -20.26 18.04 25.14
N ARG A 444 -18.97 18.30 25.31
CA ARG A 444 -18.42 19.26 26.27
C ARG A 444 -17.56 20.29 25.55
N TYR A 445 -17.50 21.49 26.11
CA TYR A 445 -16.40 22.40 25.82
C TYR A 445 -15.12 21.84 26.44
N ALA A 446 -14.01 21.93 25.73
CA ALA A 446 -12.70 21.51 26.22
C ALA A 446 -11.61 22.50 25.83
N ARG A 447 -10.52 22.47 26.60
CA ARG A 447 -9.25 23.13 26.30
C ARG A 447 -8.16 22.07 26.30
N GLY A 448 -7.31 22.12 25.28
CA GLY A 448 -6.16 21.25 25.12
C GLY A 448 -4.86 22.02 24.95
N THR A 449 -3.87 21.42 24.28
CA THR A 449 -2.51 21.99 24.14
C THR A 449 -2.48 23.32 23.37
N ARG A 450 -3.45 23.57 22.48
CA ARG A 450 -3.49 24.76 21.62
C ARG A 450 -4.18 25.98 22.25
N ASP A 451 -4.58 25.92 23.52
CA ASP A 451 -5.23 27.05 24.24
C ASP A 451 -6.43 27.68 23.51
N GLN A 452 -7.20 26.82 22.82
CA GLN A 452 -8.44 27.13 22.15
C GLN A 452 -9.62 26.45 22.84
N VAL A 453 -10.83 26.97 22.63
CA VAL A 453 -12.09 26.34 23.06
C VAL A 453 -12.59 25.45 21.93
N VAL A 454 -12.73 24.16 22.23
CA VAL A 454 -13.23 23.16 21.28
C VAL A 454 -14.46 22.43 21.81
N GLU A 455 -15.29 21.92 20.91
CA GLU A 455 -16.26 20.87 21.23
C GLU A 455 -15.59 19.50 21.16
N MET A 456 -15.91 18.63 22.10
CA MET A 456 -15.43 17.24 22.10
C MET A 456 -16.52 16.30 22.63
N SER A 457 -16.61 15.11 22.05
CA SER A 457 -17.52 14.05 22.52
C SER A 457 -17.07 13.52 23.89
N THR A 458 -18.03 13.33 24.80
CA THR A 458 -17.79 12.71 26.12
C THR A 458 -17.60 11.21 26.04
N GLU A 459 -17.98 10.56 24.95
CA GLU A 459 -17.78 9.12 24.75
C GLU A 459 -16.31 8.73 24.86
N ARG A 460 -15.39 9.62 24.46
CA ARG A 460 -13.95 9.40 24.56
C ARG A 460 -13.42 9.63 25.98
N LEU A 461 -14.20 10.25 26.87
CA LEU A 461 -13.77 10.55 28.24
C LEU A 461 -14.06 9.41 29.22
N VAL A 462 -14.83 8.39 28.83
CA VAL A 462 -15.18 7.24 29.69
C VAL A 462 -13.95 6.44 30.13
N ASP A 463 -12.88 6.49 29.33
CA ASP A 463 -11.63 5.82 29.66
C ASP A 463 -10.79 6.58 30.71
N LEU A 464 -11.08 7.86 30.95
CA LEU A 464 -10.34 8.64 31.94
C LEU A 464 -10.75 8.23 33.35
N PRO A 465 -9.78 7.98 34.25
CA PRO A 465 -10.07 7.69 35.64
C PRO A 465 -10.93 8.77 36.30
N THR A 466 -11.94 8.34 37.03
CA THR A 466 -12.80 9.22 37.83
C THR A 466 -12.72 8.89 39.32
N SER A 467 -12.19 7.71 39.65
CA SER A 467 -12.00 7.21 41.01
C SER A 467 -10.67 6.49 41.16
N LEU A 468 -10.19 6.32 42.39
CA LEU A 468 -8.95 5.58 42.68
C LEU A 468 -9.02 4.12 42.19
N ASP A 469 -10.18 3.48 42.30
CA ASP A 469 -10.40 2.08 41.92
C ASP A 469 -10.25 1.84 40.40
N ASP A 470 -10.45 2.88 39.59
CA ASP A 470 -10.23 2.81 38.14
C ASP A 470 -8.76 2.53 37.82
N VAL A 471 -7.84 2.97 38.69
CA VAL A 471 -6.39 2.98 38.44
C VAL A 471 -5.64 1.97 39.31
N LEU A 472 -6.00 1.87 40.59
CA LEU A 472 -5.27 1.06 41.56
C LEU A 472 -5.41 -0.44 41.26
N ASP A 473 -4.29 -1.16 41.22
CA ASP A 473 -4.23 -2.61 41.01
C ASP A 473 -4.13 -3.34 42.36
N LEU A 474 -5.28 -3.70 42.93
CA LEU A 474 -5.34 -4.40 44.22
C LEU A 474 -4.87 -5.86 44.17
N ASN A 475 -4.74 -6.44 42.97
CA ASN A 475 -4.36 -7.85 42.79
C ASN A 475 -2.85 -8.03 42.60
N ARG A 476 -2.11 -6.94 42.40
CA ARG A 476 -0.66 -6.97 42.28
C ARG A 476 -0.04 -6.74 43.66
N ALA A 477 0.65 -7.75 44.19
CA ALA A 477 1.39 -7.61 45.44
C ALA A 477 2.37 -6.42 45.35
N PRO A 478 2.51 -5.59 46.41
CA PRO A 478 3.50 -4.52 46.42
C PRO A 478 4.88 -5.14 46.21
N VAL A 479 5.64 -4.62 45.24
CA VAL A 479 7.06 -4.97 45.10
C VAL A 479 7.73 -4.52 46.39
N ALA A 480 8.36 -5.46 47.09
CA ALA A 480 9.07 -5.17 48.34
C ALA A 480 10.10 -4.08 48.08
N ASP A 481 10.08 -3.04 48.91
CA ASP A 481 10.95 -1.87 48.83
C ASP A 481 12.41 -2.34 48.99
N ALA A 482 13.13 -2.47 47.88
CA ALA A 482 14.53 -2.86 47.87
C ALA A 482 15.38 -1.61 48.08
N GLY A 483 15.58 -1.24 49.35
CA GLY A 483 16.79 -0.52 49.76
C GLY A 483 16.58 0.81 50.46
N ALA A 484 16.25 0.76 51.75
CA ALA A 484 16.93 1.62 52.71
C ALA A 484 18.27 0.95 53.09
N ARG A 485 19.38 1.44 52.53
CA ARG A 485 20.70 1.42 53.15
C ARG A 485 21.45 2.70 52.80
#